data_AF-A0A2V7Z8E3-F1
#
_entry.id   AF-A0A2V7Z8E3-F1
#
_cell.length_a   1.000
_cell.length_b   1.000
_cell.length_c   1.000
_cell.angle_alpha   90.00
_cell.angle_beta   90.00
_cell.angle_gamma   90.00
#
_symmetry.space_group_name_H-M   'P 1'
#
loop_
_entity.id
_entity.type
_entity.pdbx_description
1 polymer ?
#
loop_
_entity_poly.entity_id
_entity_poly.type
_entity_poly.pdbx_seq_one_letter_code
_entity_poly.pdbx_strand_id
1 'polypeptide(L)' 'MPFKSQAQRRKFAELLVSGKISNETFEEWNRETGRAKLPERVKPKAKARPKPKRKRTPARKSGTKRKAK' A
#
# COMPACT_ATOMS: atom_id res chain seq x y z
N MET A 1 -11.98 -16.86 6.14
CA MET A 1 -11.19 -15.63 5.88
C MET A 1 -9.75 -15.84 6.34
N PRO A 2 -8.78 -15.94 5.43
CA PRO A 2 -7.38 -16.13 5.82
C PRO A 2 -6.78 -14.85 6.45
N PHE A 3 -6.01 -15.01 7.53
CA PHE A 3 -5.28 -13.92 8.18
C PHE A 3 -4.21 -13.39 7.23
N LYS A 4 -4.11 -12.06 7.10
CA LYS A 4 -3.10 -11.43 6.23
C LYS A 4 -1.79 -11.15 6.95
N SER A 5 -1.80 -11.17 8.28
CA SER A 5 -0.62 -10.90 9.11
C SER A 5 -0.74 -11.53 10.49
N GLN A 6 0.42 -11.74 11.14
CA GLN A 6 0.47 -12.28 12.50
C GLN A 6 -0.20 -11.36 13.53
N ALA A 7 -0.06 -10.04 13.39
CA ALA A 7 -0.74 -9.07 14.25
C ALA A 7 -2.26 -9.19 14.18
N GLN A 8 -2.80 -9.54 13.00
CA GLN A 8 -4.23 -9.79 12.84
C GLN A 8 -4.66 -11.03 13.63
N ARG A 9 -3.89 -12.13 13.53
CA ARG A 9 -4.15 -13.37 14.29
C ARG A 9 -4.15 -13.13 15.81
N ARG A 10 -3.25 -12.30 16.32
CA ARG A 10 -3.20 -11.91 17.75
C ARG A 10 -4.46 -11.16 18.19
N LYS A 11 -4.90 -10.18 17.40
CA LYS A 11 -6.16 -9.46 17.66
C LYS A 11 -7.39 -10.37 17.65
N PHE A 12 -7.41 -11.37 16.77
CA PHE A 12 -8.50 -12.33 16.74
C PHE A 12 -8.44 -13.33 17.90
N ALA A 13 -7.23 -13.69 18.38
CA ALA A 13 -7.10 -14.46 19.61
C ALA A 13 -7.65 -13.68 20.83
N GLU A 14 -7.39 -12.37 20.93
CA GLU A 14 -8.04 -11.52 21.95
C GLU A 14 -9.57 -11.52 21.82
N LEU A 15 -10.09 -11.49 20.58
CA LEU A 15 -11.54 -11.54 20.36
C LEU A 15 -12.14 -12.89 20.79
N LEU A 16 -11.42 -13.98 20.60
CA LEU A 16 -11.81 -15.32 21.07
C LEU A 16 -11.83 -15.37 22.60
N VAL A 17 -10.80 -14.84 23.27
CA VAL A 17 -10.77 -14.75 24.73
C VAL A 17 -11.89 -13.85 25.26
N SER A 18 -12.23 -12.79 24.52
CA SER A 18 -13.36 -11.91 24.87
C SER A 18 -14.74 -12.52 24.58
N GLY A 19 -14.81 -13.70 23.96
CA GLY A 19 -16.07 -14.38 23.62
C GLY A 19 -16.84 -13.79 22.44
N LYS A 20 -16.22 -12.91 21.65
CA LYS A 20 -16.86 -12.25 20.48
C LYS A 20 -16.80 -13.09 19.20
N ILE A 21 -16.00 -14.16 19.20
CA ILE A 21 -15.92 -15.12 18.10
C ILE A 21 -15.86 -16.54 18.68
N SER A 22 -16.43 -17.51 17.94
CA SER A 22 -16.34 -18.92 18.30
C SER A 22 -14.98 -19.52 17.96
N ASN A 23 -14.58 -20.55 18.70
CA ASN A 23 -13.33 -21.28 18.48
C ASN A 23 -13.30 -21.92 17.07
N GLU A 24 -14.44 -22.45 16.61
CA GLU A 24 -14.61 -23.01 15.26
C GLU A 24 -14.25 -21.98 14.17
N THR A 25 -14.74 -20.74 14.29
CA THR A 25 -14.46 -19.67 13.33
C THR A 25 -12.97 -19.32 13.29
N PHE A 26 -12.31 -19.31 14.47
CA PHE A 26 -10.89 -19.05 14.55
C PHE A 26 -10.05 -20.19 13.97
N GLU A 27 -10.46 -21.43 14.20
CA GLU A 27 -9.80 -22.62 13.67
C GLU A 27 -9.94 -22.76 12.16
N GLU A 28 -11.13 -22.51 11.61
CA GLU A 28 -11.35 -22.45 10.16
C GLU A 28 -10.43 -21.42 9.50
N TRP A 29 -10.31 -20.23 10.09
CA TRP A 29 -9.43 -19.19 9.55
C TRP A 29 -7.95 -19.54 9.72
N ASN A 30 -7.55 -20.24 10.80
CA ASN A 30 -6.20 -20.77 10.96
C ASN A 30 -5.88 -21.84 9.91
N ARG A 31 -6.84 -22.70 9.61
CA ARG A 31 -6.71 -23.79 8.64
C ARG A 31 -6.57 -23.22 7.23
N GLU A 32 -7.38 -22.21 6.89
CA GLU A 32 -7.33 -21.50 5.59
C GLU A 32 -6.04 -20.68 5.41
N THR A 33 -5.50 -20.09 6.47
CA THR A 33 -4.26 -19.30 6.42
C THR A 33 -3.03 -20.17 6.15
N GLY A 34 -3.09 -21.46 6.52
CA GLY A 34 -2.01 -22.42 6.30
C GLY A 34 -0.74 -22.12 7.09
N ARG A 35 0.32 -22.91 6.85
CA ARG A 35 1.64 -22.80 7.53
C ARG A 35 2.56 -21.75 6.91
N ALA A 36 2.04 -20.90 6.01
CA ALA A 36 2.85 -19.89 5.33
C ALA A 36 3.44 -18.91 6.36
N LYS A 37 4.72 -18.56 6.20
CA LYS A 37 5.37 -17.58 7.07
C LYS A 37 4.81 -16.19 6.76
N LEU A 38 3.76 -15.80 7.49
CA LEU A 38 3.15 -14.49 7.32
C LEU A 38 4.05 -13.39 7.89
N PRO A 39 4.09 -12.23 7.23
CA PRO A 39 4.75 -11.04 7.78
C PRO A 39 4.05 -10.59 9.06
N GLU A 40 4.83 -10.01 9.98
CA GLU A 40 4.34 -9.50 11.27
C GLU A 40 3.23 -8.46 11.08
N ARG A 41 3.44 -7.51 10.16
CA ARG A 41 2.49 -6.46 9.79
C ARG A 41 2.58 -6.18 8.28
N VAL A 42 1.44 -6.20 7.59
CA VAL A 42 1.38 -5.77 6.19
C VAL A 42 1.56 -4.25 6.14
N LYS A 43 2.70 -3.79 5.62
CA LYS A 43 2.89 -2.35 5.35
C LYS A 43 2.17 -1.99 4.04
N PRO A 44 1.39 -0.89 4.02
CA PRO A 44 0.79 -0.43 2.77
C PRO A 44 1.89 -0.06 1.77
N LYS A 45 1.75 -0.52 0.52
CA LYS A 45 2.71 -0.23 -0.55
C LYS A 45 2.71 1.28 -0.80
N ALA A 46 3.88 1.91 -0.79
CA ALA A 46 4.02 3.34 -1.00
C ALA A 46 3.43 3.71 -2.38
N LYS A 47 2.44 4.63 -2.40
CA LYS A 47 1.91 5.18 -3.64
C LYS A 47 3.01 6.01 -4.32
N ALA A 48 3.24 5.76 -5.61
CA ALA A 48 4.22 6.50 -6.39
C ALA A 48 3.86 7.99 -6.37
N ARG A 49 4.80 8.84 -5.94
CA ARG A 49 4.61 10.30 -5.95
C ARG A 49 4.48 10.76 -7.41
N PRO A 50 3.50 11.61 -7.74
CA PRO A 50 3.35 12.11 -9.10
C PRO A 50 4.60 12.89 -9.52
N LYS A 51 5.10 12.61 -10.73
CA LYS A 51 6.29 13.29 -11.28
C LYS A 51 5.98 14.79 -11.46
N PRO A 52 6.91 15.70 -11.12
CA PRO A 52 6.70 17.12 -11.32
C PRO A 52 6.54 17.43 -12.81
N LYS A 53 5.46 18.11 -13.18
CA LYS A 53 5.24 18.61 -14.55
C LYS A 53 6.33 19.63 -14.86
N ARG A 54 7.20 19.33 -15.84
CA ARG A 54 8.17 20.28 -16.38
C ARG A 54 7.42 21.50 -16.92
N LYS A 55 7.65 22.68 -16.32
CA LYS A 55 7.20 23.95 -16.91
C LYS A 55 7.93 24.13 -18.23
N ARG A 56 7.19 24.27 -19.33
CA ARG A 56 7.76 24.57 -20.64
C ARG A 56 8.31 26.00 -20.58
N THR A 57 9.62 26.14 -20.77
CA THR A 57 10.24 27.46 -20.98
C THR A 57 9.72 28.03 -22.30
N PRO A 58 9.22 29.29 -22.33
CA PRO A 58 8.78 29.90 -23.58
C PRO A 58 9.98 30.03 -24.54
N ALA A 59 9.81 29.52 -25.76
CA ALA A 59 10.81 29.63 -26.80
C ALA A 59 11.07 31.12 -27.07
N ARG A 60 12.34 31.53 -26.94
CA ARG A 60 12.80 32.89 -27.22
C ARG A 60 12.59 33.16 -28.72
N LYS A 61 11.62 34.02 -29.08
CA LYS A 61 11.46 34.50 -30.46
C LYS A 61 12.73 35.25 -30.87
N SER A 62 13.52 34.66 -31.77
CA SER A 62 14.66 35.32 -32.42
C SER A 62 14.15 36.36 -33.42
N GLY A 63 14.04 37.61 -32.96
CA GLY A 63 13.82 38.75 -33.85
C GLY A 63 15.15 39.21 -34.43
N THR A 64 15.54 38.67 -35.59
CA THR A 64 16.60 39.30 -36.41
C THR A 64 16.03 40.57 -37.02
N LYS A 65 16.34 41.71 -36.38
CA LYS A 65 16.18 43.03 -36.97
C LYS A 65 17.27 43.23 -38.03
N ARG A 66 16.81 43.62 -39.21
CA ARG A 66 17.54 44.21 -40.34
C ARG A 66 18.67 45.15 -39.89
N LYS A 67 19.82 45.11 -40.57
CA LYS A 67 20.53 46.33 -41.00
C LYS A 67 21.34 46.07 -42.27
N ALA A 68 21.04 46.90 -43.26
CA ALA A 68 21.78 47.10 -44.49
C ALA A 68 23.15 47.74 -44.23
N LYS A 69 24.13 47.41 -45.06
CA LYS A 69 25.21 48.30 -45.47
C LYS A 69 25.64 47.91 -46.88
#